data_AF-A0A9E5I6Q3-F1
#
_entry.id   AF-A0A9E5I6Q3-F1
#
_cell.length_a   1.000
_cell.length_b   1.000
_cell.length_c   1.000
_cell.angle_alpha   90.00
_cell.angle_beta   90.00
_cell.angle_gamma   90.00
#
_symmetry.space_group_name_H-M   'P 1'
#
loop_
_entity.id
_entity.type
_entity.pdbx_description
1 polymer ?
#
loop_
_entity_poly.entity_id
_entity_poly.type
_entity_poly.pdbx_seq_one_letter_code
_entity_poly.pdbx_strand_id
1 'polypeptide(L)'
;MACSGSRQDRSALCQGAPGLHRRRTSPRRSRRPPCRGERILPYHRLVLKLDPLDAESLLAAARKGFEVTGLSSAPPDETGKIGLFVAGRWHQLAWKADPRANPVAKLDASALQDRLLGPALGVKDPRTDARLDFVGGVHGTAALEKKVRTGEAAAAFSLPSVSLAQIFAVADADQIMPPKSTWFEPKLRSGLFVHRFSRPSTS
;
A
#
# COMPACT_ATOMS: atom_id res chain seq x y z
N MET A 1 73.90 16.34 26.55
CA MET A 1 72.75 16.33 25.61
C MET A 1 71.61 17.02 26.35
N ALA A 2 71.36 18.33 26.20
CA ALA A 2 70.83 19.04 25.01
C ALA A 2 69.59 18.28 24.47
N CYS A 3 68.41 18.87 24.22
CA CYS A 3 68.03 20.26 24.00
C CYS A 3 66.48 20.33 23.94
N SER A 4 65.89 21.51 24.24
CA SER A 4 64.72 22.17 23.60
C SER A 4 63.52 21.38 23.03
N GLY A 5 62.27 21.86 23.04
CA GLY A 5 61.71 23.20 23.25
C GLY A 5 60.17 23.12 23.33
N SER A 6 59.54 24.06 24.04
CA SER A 6 58.76 25.21 23.48
C SER A 6 57.27 24.88 23.29
N ARG A 7 56.35 25.47 24.09
CA ARG A 7 55.64 26.77 23.86
C ARG A 7 54.73 26.70 22.62
N GLN A 8 53.48 27.14 22.57
CA GLN A 8 52.69 28.19 23.24
C GLN A 8 51.23 27.68 23.39
N ASP A 9 50.51 27.82 24.50
CA ASP A 9 49.84 29.02 25.06
C ASP A 9 49.00 29.85 24.06
N ARG A 10 47.67 29.82 24.21
CA ARG A 10 46.86 31.04 24.14
C ARG A 10 45.48 30.84 24.76
N SER A 11 45.36 31.40 25.96
CA SER A 11 44.15 31.92 26.60
C SER A 11 43.18 32.61 25.64
N ALA A 12 41.88 32.41 25.86
CA ALA A 12 40.92 33.52 25.84
C ALA A 12 39.68 33.15 26.65
N LEU A 13 39.53 33.86 27.78
CA LEU A 13 38.33 34.01 28.57
C LEU A 13 37.13 34.41 27.69
N CYS A 14 35.92 34.01 28.10
CA CYS A 14 34.79 34.93 28.26
C CYS A 14 33.67 34.26 29.08
N GLN A 15 33.40 34.82 30.27
CA GLN A 15 32.26 34.50 31.12
C GLN A 15 31.16 35.57 30.97
N GLY A 16 29.89 35.15 31.11
CA GLY A 16 28.71 35.96 31.50
C GLY A 16 28.06 36.82 30.41
N ALA A 17 26.74 37.06 30.33
CA ALA A 17 25.58 36.71 31.16
C ALA A 17 24.26 37.00 30.31
N PRO A 18 23.06 37.28 30.85
CA PRO A 18 21.83 36.52 30.64
C PRO A 18 20.70 37.26 29.88
N GLY A 19 19.54 36.61 29.65
CA GLY A 19 18.26 37.32 29.54
C GLY A 19 17.37 37.00 28.32
N LEU A 20 16.10 36.71 28.62
CA LEU A 20 14.99 36.24 27.78
C LEU A 20 14.47 37.23 26.69
N HIS A 21 13.60 36.68 25.82
CA HIS A 21 12.52 37.31 25.01
C HIS A 21 12.95 37.86 23.63
N ARG A 22 12.36 37.48 22.48
CA ARG A 22 10.97 37.14 22.11
C ARG A 22 10.92 36.26 20.85
N ARG A 23 9.94 35.35 20.80
CA ARG A 23 9.50 34.63 19.59
C ARG A 23 8.73 35.57 18.64
N ARG A 24 8.83 35.34 17.32
CA ARG A 24 7.70 35.20 16.36
C ARG A 24 8.21 34.93 14.93
N THR A 25 8.23 33.66 14.53
CA THR A 25 7.34 33.07 13.51
C THR A 25 7.66 33.47 12.08
N SER A 26 8.59 32.75 11.46
CA SER A 26 8.67 32.59 10.00
C SER A 26 7.37 31.96 9.50
N PRO A 27 6.81 32.39 8.35
CA PRO A 27 5.58 31.81 7.84
C PRO A 27 5.90 30.37 7.41
N ARG A 28 5.36 29.40 8.15
CA ARG A 28 5.24 28.03 7.66
C ARG A 28 4.35 28.12 6.43
N ARG A 29 4.97 28.25 5.24
CA ARG A 29 4.35 27.78 3.99
C ARG A 29 3.96 26.35 4.29
N SER A 30 2.66 26.13 4.50
CA SER A 30 2.07 24.81 4.49
C SER A 30 2.42 24.21 3.14
N ARG A 31 3.54 23.50 3.07
CA ARG A 31 3.76 22.50 2.04
C ARG A 31 2.66 21.49 2.28
N ARG A 32 1.48 21.74 1.71
CA ARG A 32 0.52 20.68 1.46
C ARG A 32 1.34 19.60 0.76
N PRO A 33 1.47 18.39 1.33
CA PRO A 33 2.12 17.32 0.60
C PRO A 33 1.40 17.23 -0.75
N PRO A 34 2.13 17.04 -1.87
CA PRO A 34 1.46 16.73 -3.12
C PRO A 34 0.54 15.55 -2.84
N CYS A 35 -0.73 15.67 -3.20
CA CYS A 35 -1.69 14.58 -3.17
C CYS A 35 -1.06 13.47 -4.01
N ARG A 36 -0.35 12.54 -3.35
CA ARG A 36 0.24 11.38 -4.00
C ARG A 36 -0.94 10.69 -4.65
N GLY A 37 -0.81 10.44 -5.96
CA GLY A 37 -1.89 9.99 -6.82
C GLY A 37 -2.80 9.00 -6.12
N GLU A 38 -4.10 9.18 -6.33
CA GLU A 38 -5.19 8.39 -5.80
C GLU A 38 -4.94 6.88 -6.05
N ARG A 39 -4.28 6.22 -5.09
CA ARG A 39 -4.05 4.78 -5.08
C ARG A 39 -5.07 4.19 -4.13
N ILE A 40 -5.85 3.24 -4.63
CA ILE A 40 -6.74 2.46 -3.77
C ILE A 40 -5.85 1.50 -2.99
N LEU A 41 -6.01 1.50 -1.66
CA LEU A 41 -5.21 0.67 -0.77
C LEU A 41 -5.34 -0.81 -1.18
N PRO A 42 -4.23 -1.56 -1.12
CA PRO A 42 -4.24 -2.96 -1.52
C PRO A 42 -5.11 -3.78 -0.56
N TYR A 43 -5.71 -4.84 -1.07
CA TYR A 43 -6.43 -5.82 -0.25
C TYR A 43 -5.61 -7.11 -0.26
N HIS A 44 -4.91 -7.36 0.84
CA HIS A 44 -4.04 -8.53 0.97
C HIS A 44 -4.87 -9.78 1.22
N ARG A 45 -4.36 -10.94 0.79
CA ARG A 45 -5.03 -12.24 0.96
C ARG A 45 -4.25 -13.11 1.94
N LEU A 46 -4.96 -13.82 2.79
CA LEU A 46 -4.40 -14.81 3.71
C LEU A 46 -4.95 -16.18 3.36
N VAL A 47 -4.11 -17.19 3.48
CA VAL A 47 -4.50 -18.59 3.38
C VAL A 47 -4.43 -19.19 4.77
N LEU A 48 -5.57 -19.49 5.36
CA LEU A 48 -5.69 -20.03 6.71
C LEU A 48 -5.23 -21.49 6.75
N LYS A 49 -5.60 -22.28 5.74
CA LYS A 49 -5.26 -23.71 5.65
C LYS A 49 -4.71 -24.05 4.28
N LEU A 50 -3.58 -24.74 4.25
CA LEU A 50 -2.94 -25.23 3.01
C LEU A 50 -3.31 -26.68 2.67
N ASP A 51 -3.97 -27.42 3.57
CA ASP A 51 -4.23 -28.86 3.41
C ASP A 51 -4.89 -29.20 2.06
N PRO A 52 -4.35 -30.17 1.29
CA PRO A 52 -3.24 -31.08 1.61
C PRO A 52 -1.83 -30.60 1.17
N LEU A 53 -1.67 -29.34 0.74
CA LEU A 53 -0.39 -28.79 0.31
C LEU A 53 0.47 -28.36 1.50
N ASP A 54 1.79 -28.51 1.35
CA ASP A 54 2.79 -27.89 2.21
C ASP A 54 3.33 -26.58 1.60
N ALA A 55 4.13 -25.85 2.37
CA ALA A 55 4.75 -24.60 1.94
C ALA A 55 5.62 -24.77 0.67
N GLU A 56 6.37 -25.88 0.59
CA GLU A 56 7.24 -26.17 -0.54
C GLU A 56 6.45 -26.51 -1.81
N SER A 57 5.35 -27.25 -1.68
CA SER A 57 4.44 -27.55 -2.79
C SER A 57 3.72 -26.30 -3.28
N LEU A 58 3.36 -25.38 -2.38
CA LEU A 58 2.82 -24.08 -2.77
C LEU A 58 3.84 -23.28 -3.58
N LEU A 59 5.11 -23.25 -3.15
CA LEU A 59 6.19 -22.60 -3.90
C LEU A 59 6.44 -23.28 -5.25
N ALA A 60 6.39 -24.61 -5.31
CA ALA A 60 6.51 -25.37 -6.55
C ALA A 60 5.35 -25.08 -7.52
N ALA A 61 4.11 -24.95 -7.01
CA ALA A 61 2.96 -24.53 -7.80
C ALA A 61 3.11 -23.09 -8.29
N ALA A 62 3.59 -22.18 -7.44
CA ALA A 62 3.83 -20.78 -7.81
C ALA A 62 4.85 -20.66 -8.95
N ARG A 63 5.93 -21.46 -8.92
CA ARG A 63 6.94 -21.49 -9.99
C ARG A 63 6.41 -21.90 -11.37
N LYS A 64 5.23 -22.55 -11.45
CA LYS A 64 4.61 -22.90 -12.74
C LYS A 64 3.98 -21.69 -13.45
N GLY A 65 3.52 -20.69 -12.69
CA GLY A 65 2.81 -19.53 -13.22
C GLY A 65 3.50 -18.18 -13.04
N PHE A 66 4.53 -18.14 -12.18
CA PHE A 66 5.25 -16.95 -11.74
C PHE A 66 6.75 -17.18 -11.69
N GLU A 67 7.52 -16.13 -11.91
CA GLU A 67 8.94 -16.09 -11.59
C GLU A 67 9.12 -15.81 -10.09
N VAL A 68 9.67 -16.77 -9.36
CA VAL A 68 9.75 -16.72 -7.89
C VAL A 68 11.16 -16.31 -7.45
N THR A 69 11.28 -15.19 -6.76
CA THR A 69 12.54 -14.70 -6.17
C THR A 69 12.43 -14.64 -4.66
N GLY A 70 13.39 -15.20 -3.91
CA GLY A 70 13.44 -15.04 -2.46
C GLY A 70 13.84 -13.61 -2.08
N LEU A 71 13.14 -13.00 -1.13
CA LEU A 71 13.44 -11.68 -0.59
C LEU A 71 13.68 -11.73 0.91
N SER A 72 14.53 -10.83 1.41
CA SER A 72 14.75 -10.64 2.85
C SER A 72 13.63 -9.83 3.51
N SER A 73 12.93 -8.99 2.74
CA SER A 73 11.84 -8.12 3.20
C SER A 73 10.64 -8.19 2.26
N ALA A 74 9.52 -7.59 2.69
CA ALA A 74 8.35 -7.45 1.84
C ALA A 74 8.69 -6.77 0.50
N PRO A 75 8.11 -7.23 -0.63
CA PRO A 75 8.39 -6.65 -1.94
C PRO A 75 7.86 -5.23 -2.06
N PRO A 76 8.42 -4.43 -2.99
CA PRO A 76 7.89 -3.11 -3.30
C PRO A 76 6.45 -3.21 -3.85
N ASP A 77 5.68 -2.16 -3.62
CA ASP A 77 4.33 -2.03 -4.14
C ASP A 77 4.35 -1.64 -5.63
N GLU A 78 4.51 -2.65 -6.48
CA GLU A 78 4.65 -2.52 -7.93
C GLU A 78 3.72 -3.53 -8.64
N THR A 79 2.96 -3.05 -9.63
CA THR A 79 2.08 -3.89 -10.45
C THR A 79 2.87 -4.98 -11.17
N GLY A 80 2.37 -6.22 -11.16
CA GLY A 80 3.08 -7.37 -11.73
C GLY A 80 4.00 -8.07 -10.73
N LYS A 81 4.18 -7.54 -9.51
CA LYS A 81 4.97 -8.14 -8.44
C LYS A 81 4.09 -8.38 -7.22
N ILE A 82 3.89 -9.66 -6.89
CA ILE A 82 3.09 -10.08 -5.74
C ILE A 82 4.02 -10.61 -4.66
N GLY A 83 3.81 -10.23 -3.41
CA GLY A 83 4.52 -10.81 -2.28
C GLY A 83 3.84 -12.05 -1.76
N LEU A 84 4.63 -13.08 -1.46
CA LEU A 84 4.23 -14.28 -0.76
C LEU A 84 5.08 -14.40 0.51
N PHE A 85 4.44 -14.47 1.67
CA PHE A 85 5.07 -14.80 2.93
C PHE A 85 4.64 -16.19 3.36
N VAL A 86 5.60 -17.11 3.42
CA VAL A 86 5.37 -18.51 3.79
C VAL A 86 6.60 -19.03 4.52
N ALA A 87 6.41 -19.93 5.50
CA ALA A 87 7.50 -20.52 6.29
C ALA A 87 8.48 -19.46 6.87
N GLY A 88 7.97 -18.29 7.24
CA GLY A 88 8.75 -17.20 7.84
C GLY A 88 9.63 -16.40 6.88
N ARG A 89 9.53 -16.61 5.55
CA ARG A 89 10.34 -15.93 4.52
C ARG A 89 9.46 -15.25 3.48
N TRP A 90 9.98 -14.15 2.94
CA TRP A 90 9.35 -13.44 1.82
C TRP A 90 9.83 -13.99 0.49
N HIS A 91 8.89 -14.07 -0.44
CA HIS A 91 9.09 -14.43 -1.83
C HIS A 91 8.36 -13.41 -2.70
N GLN A 92 8.98 -12.98 -3.78
CA GLN A 92 8.36 -12.20 -4.82
C GLN A 92 7.91 -13.12 -5.94
N LEU A 93 6.66 -13.01 -6.33
CA LEU A 93 6.07 -13.66 -7.49
C LEU A 93 5.92 -12.60 -8.58
N ALA A 94 6.84 -12.60 -9.53
CA ALA A 94 6.75 -11.73 -10.70
C ALA A 94 5.95 -12.43 -11.80
N TRP A 95 5.07 -11.69 -12.45
CA TRP A 95 4.35 -12.17 -13.63
C TRP A 95 4.21 -11.06 -14.65
N LYS A 96 3.93 -11.46 -15.89
CA LYS A 96 3.68 -10.57 -16.99
C LYS A 96 2.24 -10.76 -17.46
N ALA A 97 1.49 -9.66 -17.44
CA ALA A 97 0.16 -9.62 -18.02
C ALA A 97 0.24 -9.66 -19.55
N ASP A 98 -0.66 -10.39 -20.19
CA ASP A 98 -0.82 -10.35 -21.64
C ASP A 98 -1.49 -9.02 -22.02
N PRO A 99 -0.88 -8.18 -22.87
CA PRO A 99 -1.48 -6.94 -23.34
C PRO A 99 -2.84 -7.12 -24.03
N ARG A 100 -3.11 -8.30 -24.61
CA ARG A 100 -4.36 -8.60 -25.32
C ARG A 100 -5.45 -9.16 -24.41
N ALA A 101 -5.13 -9.54 -23.17
CA ALA A 101 -6.11 -10.08 -22.24
C ALA A 101 -7.09 -9.01 -21.74
N ASN A 102 -8.24 -9.48 -21.24
CA ASN A 102 -9.25 -8.63 -20.60
C ASN A 102 -8.62 -7.83 -19.44
N PRO A 103 -9.06 -6.58 -19.22
CA PRO A 103 -8.55 -5.75 -18.12
C PRO A 103 -8.63 -6.41 -16.74
N VAL A 104 -9.68 -7.21 -16.48
CA VAL A 104 -9.81 -7.99 -15.25
C VAL A 104 -8.68 -9.03 -15.12
N ALA A 105 -8.33 -9.72 -16.20
CA ALA A 105 -7.24 -10.71 -16.22
C ALA A 105 -5.84 -10.08 -16.12
N LYS A 106 -5.73 -8.76 -16.30
CA LYS A 106 -4.49 -7.99 -16.11
C LYS A 106 -4.28 -7.57 -14.65
N LEU A 107 -5.26 -7.77 -13.76
CA LEU A 107 -5.11 -7.47 -12.34
C LEU A 107 -4.29 -8.54 -11.64
N ASP A 108 -3.40 -8.10 -10.73
CA ASP A 108 -2.60 -9.01 -9.89
C ASP A 108 -3.48 -9.96 -9.06
N ALA A 109 -4.63 -9.47 -8.59
CA ALA A 109 -5.61 -10.24 -7.83
C ALA A 109 -6.22 -11.40 -8.65
N SER A 110 -6.48 -11.18 -9.94
CA SER A 110 -7.02 -12.19 -10.86
C SER A 110 -5.94 -13.18 -11.27
N ALA A 111 -4.75 -12.69 -11.61
CA ALA A 111 -3.62 -13.54 -11.93
C ALA A 111 -3.25 -14.48 -10.77
N LEU A 112 -3.27 -13.99 -9.53
CA LEU A 112 -3.07 -14.81 -8.34
C LEU A 112 -4.14 -15.90 -8.21
N GLN A 113 -5.40 -15.56 -8.48
CA GLN A 113 -6.51 -16.51 -8.44
C GLN A 113 -6.33 -17.62 -9.49
N ASP A 114 -6.17 -17.24 -10.75
CA ASP A 114 -6.23 -18.17 -11.87
C ASP A 114 -4.96 -19.03 -11.98
N ARG A 115 -3.80 -18.47 -11.65
CA ARG A 115 -2.50 -19.14 -11.82
C ARG A 115 -2.01 -19.88 -10.58
N LEU A 116 -2.50 -19.52 -9.39
CA LEU A 116 -2.03 -20.14 -8.15
C LEU A 116 -3.18 -20.69 -7.30
N LEU A 117 -4.11 -19.85 -6.83
CA LEU A 117 -5.11 -20.30 -5.84
C LEU A 117 -6.10 -21.32 -6.41
N GLY A 118 -6.55 -21.13 -7.65
CA GLY A 118 -7.41 -22.07 -8.36
C GLY A 118 -6.73 -23.44 -8.56
N PRO A 119 -5.59 -23.52 -9.27
CA PRO A 119 -4.96 -24.81 -9.56
C PRO A 119 -4.27 -25.46 -8.35
N ALA A 120 -3.72 -24.68 -7.42
CA ALA A 120 -3.04 -25.25 -6.24
C ALA A 120 -4.03 -25.62 -5.14
N LEU A 121 -4.90 -24.70 -4.73
CA LEU A 121 -5.78 -24.89 -3.57
C LEU A 121 -7.21 -25.32 -3.94
N GLY A 122 -7.55 -25.33 -5.24
CA GLY A 122 -8.89 -25.67 -5.71
C GLY A 122 -9.95 -24.60 -5.42
N VAL A 123 -9.51 -23.37 -5.11
CA VAL A 123 -10.43 -22.27 -4.74
C VAL A 123 -11.19 -21.81 -5.98
N LYS A 124 -12.50 -22.03 -6.01
CA LYS A 124 -13.37 -21.57 -7.11
C LYS A 124 -13.72 -20.09 -6.98
N ASP A 125 -14.16 -19.67 -5.80
CA ASP A 125 -14.49 -18.27 -5.51
C ASP A 125 -13.79 -17.85 -4.21
N PRO A 126 -12.86 -16.87 -4.27
CA PRO A 126 -12.14 -16.44 -3.10
C PRO A 126 -13.02 -15.71 -2.06
N ARG A 127 -14.21 -15.25 -2.42
CA ARG A 127 -15.11 -14.50 -1.52
C ARG A 127 -15.90 -15.42 -0.58
N THR A 128 -16.13 -16.66 -0.99
CA THR A 128 -16.95 -17.63 -0.25
C THR A 128 -16.11 -18.73 0.41
N ASP A 129 -14.85 -18.87 0.01
CA ASP A 129 -13.99 -19.94 0.51
C ASP A 129 -13.48 -19.64 1.92
N ALA A 130 -13.89 -20.46 2.90
CA ALA A 130 -13.51 -20.33 4.30
C ALA A 130 -12.01 -20.55 4.57
N ARG A 131 -11.24 -21.01 3.57
CA ARG A 131 -9.78 -21.14 3.68
C ARG A 131 -9.06 -19.82 3.46
N LEU A 132 -9.75 -18.81 2.93
CA LEU A 132 -9.19 -17.50 2.66
C LEU A 132 -9.71 -16.47 3.67
N ASP A 133 -8.81 -15.58 4.06
CA ASP A 133 -9.13 -14.39 4.84
C ASP A 133 -8.50 -13.17 4.17
N PHE A 134 -8.97 -11.97 4.53
CA PHE A 134 -8.58 -10.73 3.86
C PHE A 134 -8.12 -9.69 4.87
N VAL A 135 -7.02 -9.00 4.52
CA VAL A 135 -6.48 -7.90 5.32
C VAL A 135 -6.40 -6.65 4.47
N GLY A 136 -7.09 -5.60 4.90
CA GLY A 136 -6.98 -4.30 4.27
C GLY A 136 -5.58 -3.71 4.41
N GLY A 137 -5.09 -3.06 3.35
CA GLY A 137 -3.75 -2.49 3.26
C GLY A 137 -3.43 -1.40 4.28
N VAL A 138 -4.42 -0.93 5.05
CA VAL A 138 -4.21 -0.02 6.20
C VAL A 138 -3.28 -0.64 7.24
N HIS A 139 -3.28 -1.97 7.38
CA HIS A 139 -2.44 -2.68 8.35
C HIS A 139 -1.03 -3.00 7.82
N GLY A 140 -0.80 -2.83 6.51
CA GLY A 140 0.47 -3.08 5.85
C GLY A 140 0.95 -4.54 5.90
N THR A 141 2.20 -4.74 5.49
CA THR A 141 2.82 -6.07 5.37
C THR A 141 3.23 -6.68 6.72
N ALA A 142 3.50 -5.85 7.73
CA ALA A 142 3.84 -6.32 9.08
C ALA A 142 2.71 -7.11 9.74
N ALA A 143 1.45 -6.74 9.49
CA ALA A 143 0.29 -7.48 9.98
C ALA A 143 0.18 -8.88 9.35
N LEU A 144 0.56 -9.00 8.07
CA LEU A 144 0.60 -10.28 7.36
C LEU A 144 1.65 -11.21 7.97
N GLU A 145 2.86 -10.68 8.20
CA GLU A 145 3.93 -11.45 8.85
C GLU A 145 3.51 -11.92 10.24
N LYS A 146 2.88 -11.05 11.02
CA LYS A 146 2.40 -11.38 12.36
C LYS A 146 1.41 -12.54 12.31
N LYS A 147 0.39 -12.47 11.47
CA LYS A 147 -0.65 -13.52 11.36
C LYS A 147 -0.10 -14.87 10.93
N VAL A 148 0.89 -14.89 10.04
CA VAL A 148 1.54 -16.15 9.65
C VAL A 148 2.44 -16.68 10.76
N ARG A 149 3.17 -15.80 11.46
CA ARG A 149 4.03 -16.18 12.58
C ARG A 149 3.25 -16.66 13.82
N THR A 150 2.05 -16.12 14.05
CA THR A 150 1.16 -16.56 15.15
C THR A 150 0.41 -17.86 14.83
N GLY A 151 0.49 -18.34 13.59
CA GLY A 151 -0.22 -19.54 13.14
C GLY A 151 -1.71 -19.31 12.85
N GLU A 152 -2.19 -18.06 12.83
CA GLU A 152 -3.54 -17.73 12.37
C GLU A 152 -3.70 -18.02 10.87
N ALA A 153 -2.63 -17.86 10.10
CA ALA A 153 -2.59 -18.17 8.67
C ALA A 153 -1.37 -19.03 8.33
N ALA A 154 -1.52 -19.93 7.37
CA ALA A 154 -0.44 -20.76 6.86
C ALA A 154 0.43 -20.01 5.82
N ALA A 155 -0.17 -19.10 5.05
CA ALA A 155 0.54 -18.23 4.11
C ALA A 155 -0.17 -16.88 3.96
N ALA A 156 0.59 -15.85 3.55
CA ALA A 156 0.05 -14.53 3.25
C ALA A 156 0.52 -14.01 1.90
N PHE A 157 -0.38 -13.32 1.19
CA PHE A 157 -0.12 -12.68 -0.09
C PHE A 157 -0.28 -11.16 0.01
N SER A 158 0.83 -10.44 -0.22
CA SER A 158 0.85 -9.00 -0.34
C SER A 158 0.63 -8.59 -1.79
N LEU A 159 -0.58 -8.14 -2.11
CA LEU A 159 -0.91 -7.57 -3.42
C LEU A 159 -0.50 -6.09 -3.51
N PRO A 160 -0.06 -5.62 -4.70
CA PRO A 160 0.18 -4.20 -4.95
C PRO A 160 -1.13 -3.41 -5.01
N SER A 161 -1.04 -2.10 -4.80
CA SER A 161 -2.17 -1.18 -4.91
C SER A 161 -2.67 -1.10 -6.35
N VAL A 162 -3.98 -1.15 -6.55
CA VAL A 162 -4.58 -1.00 -7.86
C VAL A 162 -4.58 0.48 -8.28
N SER A 163 -4.15 0.74 -9.50
CA SER A 163 -4.20 2.09 -10.08
C SER A 163 -5.61 2.46 -10.56
N LEU A 164 -5.95 3.74 -10.53
CA LEU A 164 -7.20 4.24 -11.13
C LEU A 164 -7.37 3.83 -12.59
N ALA A 165 -6.29 3.85 -13.37
CA ALA A 165 -6.31 3.44 -14.78
C ALA A 165 -6.78 1.99 -14.94
N GLN A 166 -6.36 1.07 -14.06
CA GLN A 166 -6.82 -0.32 -14.08
C GLN A 166 -8.30 -0.43 -13.71
N ILE A 167 -8.79 0.39 -12.78
CA ILE A 167 -10.20 0.40 -12.39
C ILE A 167 -11.07 0.90 -13.54
N PHE A 168 -10.69 2.01 -14.18
CA PHE A 168 -11.39 2.50 -15.36
C PHE A 168 -11.36 1.47 -16.49
N ALA A 169 -10.22 0.84 -16.74
CA ALA A 169 -10.13 -0.21 -17.77
C ALA A 169 -11.04 -1.41 -17.48
N VAL A 170 -11.24 -1.78 -16.21
CA VAL A 170 -12.19 -2.84 -15.82
C VAL A 170 -13.63 -2.37 -16.00
N ALA A 171 -13.97 -1.16 -15.57
CA ALA A 171 -15.30 -0.59 -15.75
C ALA A 171 -15.70 -0.49 -17.23
N ASP A 172 -14.76 -0.05 -18.08
CA ASP A 172 -14.95 0.05 -19.54
C ASP A 172 -15.04 -1.33 -20.23
N ALA A 173 -14.47 -2.37 -19.64
CA ALA A 173 -14.49 -3.73 -20.18
C ALA A 173 -15.75 -4.51 -19.79
N ASP A 174 -16.23 -4.33 -18.55
CA ASP A 174 -17.48 -4.96 -18.09
C ASP A 174 -18.73 -4.22 -18.60
N GLN A 175 -18.59 -2.99 -19.12
CA GLN A 175 -19.72 -2.22 -19.67
C GLN A 175 -19.29 -1.31 -20.83
N ILE A 176 -19.97 -1.46 -21.98
CA ILE A 176 -20.17 -0.39 -22.96
C ILE A 176 -20.40 0.92 -22.20
N MET A 177 -19.49 1.88 -22.33
CA MET A 177 -19.73 3.26 -21.92
C MET A 177 -21.06 3.71 -22.55
N PRO A 178 -22.12 4.02 -21.76
CA PRO A 178 -23.36 4.52 -22.34
C PRO A 178 -23.03 5.80 -23.13
N PRO A 179 -23.56 5.99 -24.35
CA PRO A 179 -23.49 7.29 -24.97
C PRO A 179 -24.15 8.29 -24.01
N LYS A 180 -23.40 9.35 -23.71
CA LYS A 180 -23.61 10.38 -22.68
C LYS A 180 -22.90 10.11 -21.35
N SER A 181 -21.59 10.33 -21.42
CA SER A 181 -20.78 10.89 -20.35
C SER A 181 -21.39 12.22 -19.87
N THR A 182 -21.47 12.39 -18.55
CA THR A 182 -21.93 13.57 -17.78
C THR A 182 -23.43 13.62 -17.45
N TRP A 183 -23.79 13.07 -16.29
CA TRP A 183 -24.92 13.54 -15.50
C TRP A 183 -24.44 13.77 -14.06
N PHE A 184 -23.96 14.98 -13.78
CA PHE A 184 -23.77 15.42 -12.41
C PHE A 184 -25.15 15.76 -11.85
N GLU A 185 -25.67 14.91 -10.97
CA GLU A 185 -26.76 15.26 -10.07
C GLU A 185 -26.43 14.76 -8.65
N PRO A 186 -26.89 15.46 -7.60
CA PRO A 186 -28.20 16.06 -7.51
C PRO A 186 -28.34 17.27 -8.41
N LYS A 187 -29.49 17.40 -9.08
CA LYS A 187 -29.96 18.71 -9.54
C LYS A 187 -29.88 19.53 -8.27
N LEU A 188 -29.09 20.60 -8.25
CA LEU A 188 -29.07 21.52 -7.12
C LEU A 188 -30.48 22.13 -7.00
N ARG A 189 -31.40 21.40 -6.37
CA ARG A 189 -32.36 21.95 -5.43
C ARG A 189 -31.68 21.92 -4.06
N SER A 190 -30.49 22.50 -3.98
CA SER A 190 -30.09 23.11 -2.72
C SER A 190 -31.01 24.31 -2.55
N GLY A 191 -32.11 24.12 -1.82
CA GLY A 191 -32.67 25.19 -1.00
C GLY A 191 -31.61 25.61 0.00
N LEU A 192 -30.60 26.35 -0.47
CA LEU A 192 -29.58 26.96 0.37
C LEU A 192 -30.24 28.19 1.00
N PHE A 193 -30.88 28.01 2.15
CA PHE A 193 -31.39 29.12 2.94
C PHE A 193 -30.21 29.84 3.58
N VAL A 194 -29.74 30.92 2.96
CA VAL A 194 -28.73 31.81 3.54
C VAL A 194 -29.43 32.67 4.58
N HIS A 195 -29.39 32.27 5.85
CA HIS A 195 -29.80 33.14 6.94
C HIS A 195 -28.70 34.17 7.19
N ARG A 196 -28.87 35.40 6.68
CA ARG A 196 -28.03 36.53 7.07
C ARG A 196 -28.40 36.92 8.50
N PHE A 197 -27.58 36.54 9.47
CA PHE A 197 -27.62 37.20 10.77
C PHE A 197 -27.11 38.63 10.59
N SER A 198 -28.03 39.59 10.45
CA SER A 198 -27.69 40.99 10.69
C SER A 198 -27.52 41.17 12.20
N ARG A 199 -26.32 41.60 12.63
CA ARG A 199 -26.15 42.13 13.99
C ARG A 199 -27.10 43.32 14.15
N PRO A 200 -27.87 43.42 15.25
CA PRO A 200 -28.51 44.67 15.59
C PRO A 200 -27.41 45.68 15.96
N SER A 201 -27.29 46.74 15.16
CA SER A 201 -26.73 48.00 15.63
C SER A 201 -27.70 48.55 16.67
N THR A 202 -27.28 48.59 17.93
CA THR A 202 -27.98 49.36 18.95
C THR A 202 -26.96 50.30 19.57
N SER A 203 -27.14 51.57 19.22
CA SER A 203 -26.59 52.83 19.75
C SER A 203 -25.11 52.91 20.10
#